data_AF-A0A3D1M0Q1-F1
#
_entry.id   AF-A0A3D1M0Q1-F1
#
_cell.length_a   1.000
_cell.length_b   1.000
_cell.length_c   1.000
_cell.angle_alpha   90.00
_cell.angle_beta   90.00
_cell.angle_gamma   90.00
#
_symmetry.space_group_name_H-M   'P 1'
#
loop_
_entity.id
_entity.type
_entity.pdbx_description
1 polymer ?
#
loop_
_entity_poly.entity_id
_entity_poly.type
_entity_poly.pdbx_seq_one_letter_code
_entity_poly.pdbx_strand_id
1 'polypeptide(L)' 'MNFEEFLQNFRSDDLSFALKSLELPTTGNKPDRVSRLVDLEKNGTEIKQILRAFRLEDVRRAAKAVDLI' A
#
# COMPACT_ATOMS: atom_id res chain seq x y z
N MET A 1 -14.24 -5.30 -1.45
CA MET A 1 -12.91 -5.08 -0.90
C MET A 1 -12.52 -3.63 -1.15
N ASN A 2 -12.27 -2.85 -0.11
CA ASN A 2 -11.80 -1.47 -0.24
C ASN A 2 -10.27 -1.39 -0.30
N PHE A 3 -9.70 -0.25 -0.74
CA PHE A 3 -8.25 -0.06 -0.85
C PHE A 3 -7.50 -0.30 0.46
N GLU A 4 -8.07 0.14 1.59
CA GLU A 4 -7.51 -0.14 2.92
C GLU A 4 -7.39 -1.63 3.21
N GLU A 5 -8.46 -2.41 2.96
CA GLU A 5 -8.44 -3.86 3.12
C GLU A 5 -7.41 -4.50 2.20
N PHE A 6 -7.21 -3.96 1.00
CA PHE A 6 -6.20 -4.45 0.07
C PHE A 6 -4.79 -4.25 0.63
N LEU A 7 -4.51 -3.06 1.16
CA LEU A 7 -3.24 -2.75 1.81
C LEU A 7 -2.96 -3.61 3.06
N GLN A 8 -4.00 -4.12 3.74
CA GLN A 8 -3.81 -5.06 4.85
C GLN A 8 -3.16 -6.38 4.43
N ASN A 9 -3.16 -6.75 3.15
CA ASN A 9 -2.52 -7.97 2.64
C ASN A 9 -1.01 -7.80 2.38
N PHE A 10 -0.50 -6.57 2.45
CA PHE A 10 0.92 -6.28 2.36
C PHE A 10 1.62 -6.51 3.69
N ARG A 11 2.90 -6.90 3.65
CA ARG A 11 3.75 -6.90 4.86
C ARG A 11 4.08 -5.46 5.22
N SER A 12 4.45 -5.28 6.47
CA SER A 12 4.88 -3.98 6.99
C SER A 12 6.10 -3.41 6.26
N ASP A 13 7.01 -4.28 5.78
CA ASP A 13 8.18 -3.89 4.98
C ASP A 13 7.77 -3.40 3.58
N ASP A 14 6.90 -4.15 2.89
CA ASP A 14 6.35 -3.77 1.58
C ASP A 14 5.69 -2.37 1.63
N LEU A 15 4.91 -2.09 2.68
CA LEU A 15 4.29 -0.77 2.93
C LEU A 15 5.35 0.31 3.20
N SER A 16 6.39 -0.02 3.96
CA SER A 16 7.50 0.91 4.24
C SER A 16 8.26 1.28 2.98
N PHE A 17 8.47 0.31 2.09
CA PHE A 17 9.11 0.53 0.80
C PHE A 17 8.29 1.48 -0.07
N ALA A 18 6.98 1.25 -0.20
CA ALA A 18 6.11 2.12 -0.97
C ALA A 18 6.06 3.54 -0.40
N LEU A 19 5.94 3.69 0.92
CA LEU A 19 5.98 4.99 1.59
C LEU A 19 7.30 5.72 1.33
N LYS A 20 8.44 5.01 1.40
CA LYS A 20 9.75 5.59 1.07
C LYS A 20 9.82 6.08 -0.38
N SER A 21 9.30 5.30 -1.33
CA SER A 21 9.23 5.68 -2.75
C SER A 21 8.32 6.88 -3.02
N LEU A 22 7.32 7.12 -2.17
CA LEU A 22 6.41 8.27 -2.20
C LEU A 22 6.92 9.45 -1.36
N GLU A 23 8.15 9.38 -0.86
CA GLU A 23 8.77 10.39 0.02
C GLU A 23 7.96 10.67 1.31
N LEU A 24 7.21 9.65 1.77
CA LEU A 24 6.40 9.72 2.97
C LEU A 24 7.12 9.11 4.19
N PRO A 25 6.75 9.54 5.42
CA PRO A 25 7.28 8.95 6.64
C PRO A 25 6.99 7.44 6.74
N THR A 26 8.03 6.65 6.98
CA THR A 26 7.95 5.18 7.14
C THR A 26 7.85 4.73 8.61
N THR A 27 7.82 5.68 9.54
CA THR A 27 7.70 5.44 10.98
C THR A 27 6.32 4.92 11.37
N GLY A 28 6.24 4.30 12.55
CA GLY A 28 5.00 3.70 13.06
C GLY A 28 4.83 2.23 12.68
N ASN A 29 3.72 1.64 13.11
CA ASN A 29 3.39 0.24 12.88
C ASN A 29 2.67 0.06 11.54
N LYS A 30 2.40 -1.20 11.17
CA LYS A 30 1.64 -1.54 9.96
C LYS A 30 0.34 -0.70 9.77
N PRO A 31 -0.55 -0.57 10.76
CA PRO A 31 -1.77 0.24 10.58
C PRO A 31 -1.48 1.71 10.30
N ASP A 32 -0.45 2.31 10.93
CA ASP A 32 -0.04 3.70 10.65
C ASP A 32 0.42 3.88 9.20
N ARG A 33 1.08 2.86 8.65
CA ARG A 33 1.56 2.85 7.26
C ARG A 33 0.41 2.70 6.26
N VAL A 34 -0.53 1.79 6.55
CA VAL A 34 -1.75 1.63 5.74
C VAL A 34 -2.56 2.93 5.73
N SER A 35 -2.77 3.53 6.92
CA SER A 35 -3.54 4.77 7.05
C SER A 35 -2.96 5.91 6.20
N ARG A 36 -1.63 6.07 6.12
CA ARG A 36 -0.99 7.07 5.26
C ARG A 36 -1.25 6.86 3.77
N LEU A 37 -1.22 5.62 3.30
CA LEU A 37 -1.49 5.32 1.90
C LEU A 37 -2.98 5.52 1.56
N VAL A 38 -3.88 5.21 2.50
CA VAL A 38 -5.32 5.50 2.36
C VAL A 38 -5.57 7.02 2.38
N ASP A 39 -4.83 7.77 3.19
CA ASP A 39 -4.92 9.23 3.23
C ASP A 39 -4.52 9.87 1.87
N LEU A 40 -3.46 9.37 1.22
CA LEU A 40 -3.11 9.78 -0.14
C LEU A 40 -4.24 9.57 -1.14
N GLU A 41 -4.91 8.42 -1.07
CA GLU A 41 -6.05 8.10 -1.93
C GLU A 41 -7.22 9.06 -1.68
N LYS A 42 -7.56 9.31 -0.41
CA LYS A 42 -8.59 10.27 0.00
C LYS A 42 -8.27 11.71 -0.40
N ASN A 43 -6.99 12.07 -0.47
CA ASN A 43 -6.52 13.39 -0.93
C ASN A 43 -6.50 13.50 -2.47
N GLY A 44 -7.01 12.50 -3.19
CA GLY A 44 -7.18 12.53 -4.65
C GLY A 44 -6.06 11.87 -5.44
N THR A 45 -5.11 11.19 -4.78
CA THR A 45 -4.09 10.41 -5.50
C THR A 45 -4.73 9.13 -6.02
N GLU A 46 -4.66 8.89 -7.33
CA GLU A 46 -5.18 7.65 -7.89
C GLU A 46 -4.48 6.42 -7.29
N ILE A 47 -5.26 5.39 -6.92
CA ILE A 47 -4.77 4.10 -6.41
C ILE A 47 -3.66 3.53 -7.30
N LYS A 48 -3.80 3.64 -8.63
CA LYS A 48 -2.78 3.15 -9.58
C LYS A 48 -1.43 3.84 -9.40
N GLN A 49 -1.41 5.14 -9.09
CA GLN A 49 -0.16 5.86 -8.83
C GLN A 49 0.47 5.40 -7.51
N ILE A 50 -0.35 5.19 -6.48
CA ILE A 50 0.12 4.66 -5.18
C ILE A 50 0.70 3.24 -5.37
N LEU A 51 0.02 2.38 -6.12
CA LEU A 51 0.48 1.01 -6.40
C LEU A 51 1.78 0.96 -7.23
N ARG A 52 2.09 2.00 -8.02
CA ARG A 52 3.39 2.09 -8.74
C ARG A 52 4.58 2.29 -7.81
N ALA A 53 4.37 2.71 -6.58
CA ALA A 53 5.43 2.83 -5.58
C ALA A 53 5.84 1.48 -4.97
N PHE A 54 5.00 0.45 -5.11
CA PHE A 54 5.30 -0.91 -4.67
C PHE A 54 6.12 -1.67 -5.70
N ARG A 55 6.81 -2.73 -5.26
CA ARG A 55 7.40 -3.69 -6.19
C ARG A 55 6.29 -4.54 -6.79
N LEU A 56 6.46 -4.91 -8.05
CA LEU A 56 5.47 -5.73 -8.77
C LEU A 56 5.16 -7.06 -8.05
N GLU A 57 6.17 -7.67 -7.44
CA GLU A 57 6.03 -8.92 -6.69
C GLU A 57 5.16 -8.76 -5.44
N ASP A 58 5.27 -7.62 -4.74
CA ASP A 58 4.48 -7.35 -3.53
C ASP A 58 3.00 -7.18 -3.89
N VAL A 59 2.72 -6.44 -4.97
CA VAL A 59 1.36 -6.25 -5.50
C VAL A 59 0.77 -7.59 -5.95
N ARG A 60 1.54 -8.41 -6.67
CA ARG A 60 1.11 -9.75 -7.09
C ARG A 60 0.79 -10.64 -5.89
N ARG A 61 1.62 -10.61 -4.84
CA ARG A 61 1.39 -11.41 -3.63
C ARG A 61 0.11 -10.98 -2.91
N ALA A 62 -0.10 -9.68 -2.77
CA ALA A 62 -1.30 -9.13 -2.16
C ALA A 62 -2.55 -9.46 -2.99
N ALA A 63 -2.49 -9.33 -4.32
CA ALA A 63 -3.57 -9.68 -5.23
C ALA A 63 -3.96 -11.17 -5.17
N LYS A 64 -2.96 -12.06 -5.10
CA LYS A 64 -3.19 -13.50 -4.92
C LYS A 64 -3.84 -13.82 -3.57
N ALA A 65 -3.51 -13.08 -2.51
CA ALA A 65 -4.11 -13.28 -1.19
C ALA A 65 -5.62 -13.00 -1.16
N VAL A 66 -6.12 -12.26 -2.14
CA VAL A 66 -7.53 -11.83 -2.21
C VAL A 66 -8.24 -12.35 -3.48
N ASP A 67 -7.66 -13.38 -4.11
CA ASP A 67 -8.23 -14.07 -5.28
C ASP A 67 -8.52 -13.13 -6.48
N LEU A 68 -7.71 -12.07 -6.64
CA LEU A 68 -7.84 -11.15 -7.78
C LEU A 68 -7.16 -11.67 -9.05
N ILE A 69 -6.20 -12.60 -8.92
CA ILE A 69 -5.40 -13.19 -10.01
C ILE A 69 -4.98 -14.62 -9.70
#